data_AF-A0A8T7BVS4-F1
#
_entry.id   AF-A0A8T7BVS4-F1
#
_cell.length_a   1.000
_cell.length_b   1.000
_cell.length_c   1.000
_cell.angle_alpha   90.00
_cell.angle_beta   90.00
_cell.angle_gamma   90.00
#
_symmetry.space_group_name_H-M   'P 1'
#
loop_
_entity.id
_entity.type
_entity.pdbx_description
1 polymer ?
#
loop_
_entity_poly.entity_id
_entity_poly.type
_entity_poly.pdbx_seq_one_letter_code
_entity_poly.pdbx_strand_id
1 'polypeptide(L)'
;SVKNLSGPITIARYAGITASIGLEQFLGFLAIISISLGVLNLLPVPLLDGGHLFYYLIEIIKGSPVSETVEIIGQKIGIALLFCLMSLAIYNDLLRLVD
;
A
#
# COMPACT_ATOMS: atom_id res chain seq x y z
N SER A 1 -12.99 -11.26 8.41
CA SER A 1 -11.71 -11.23 7.65
C SER A 1 -10.98 -9.90 7.72
N VAL A 2 -10.94 -9.21 8.88
CA VAL A 2 -10.03 -8.07 9.11
C VAL A 2 -8.65 -8.54 9.62
N LYS A 3 -8.50 -9.85 9.86
CA LYS A 3 -7.27 -10.50 10.36
C LYS A 3 -6.18 -10.68 9.31
N ASN A 4 -6.49 -10.52 8.01
CA ASN A 4 -5.53 -10.64 6.91
C ASN A 4 -4.87 -9.30 6.54
N LEU A 5 -5.30 -8.20 7.16
CA LEU A 5 -4.60 -6.93 7.03
C LEU A 5 -3.38 -7.00 7.96
N SER A 6 -2.24 -7.41 7.42
CA SER A 6 -0.98 -7.38 8.17
C SER A 6 -0.59 -5.93 8.37
N GLY A 7 -0.78 -5.41 9.58
CA GLY A 7 -0.39 -4.05 9.91
C GLY A 7 1.14 -3.90 10.03
N PRO A 8 1.64 -2.64 10.06
CA PRO A 8 3.07 -2.35 10.12
C PRO A 8 3.80 -3.02 11.29
N ILE A 9 3.14 -3.16 12.44
CA ILE A 9 3.72 -3.79 13.63
C ILE A 9 3.87 -5.29 13.40
N THR A 10 2.86 -5.92 12.79
CA THR A 10 2.91 -7.33 12.43
C THR A 10 4.07 -7.59 11.45
N ILE A 11 4.22 -6.77 10.41
CA ILE A 11 5.32 -6.88 9.44
C ILE A 11 6.68 -6.76 10.15
N ALA A 12 6.85 -5.78 11.05
CA ALA A 12 8.08 -5.60 11.81
C ALA A 12 8.41 -6.81 12.70
N ARG A 13 7.39 -7.43 13.32
CA ARG A 13 7.58 -8.65 14.14
C ARG A 13 8.03 -9.82 13.27
N TYR A 14 7.40 -10.05 12.12
CA TYR A 14 7.79 -11.12 11.21
C TYR A 14 9.18 -10.90 10.61
N ALA A 15 9.57 -9.65 10.34
CA ALA A 15 10.94 -9.32 9.96
C ALA A 15 11.95 -9.75 11.04
N GLY A 16 11.68 -9.46 12.32
CA GLY A 16 12.53 -9.88 13.43
C GLY A 16 12.64 -11.39 13.58
N ILE A 17 11.52 -12.13 13.43
CA ILE A 17 11.49 -13.60 13.47
C ILE A 17 12.30 -14.20 12.31
N THR A 18 12.09 -13.70 11.10
CA THR A 18 12.80 -14.24 9.92
C THR A 18 14.29 -13.91 9.96
N ALA A 19 14.66 -12.74 10.47
CA ALA A 19 16.05 -12.37 10.71
C ALA A 19 16.75 -13.25 11.76
N SER A 20 16.03 -13.71 12.80
CA SER A 20 16.60 -14.62 13.81
C SER A 20 16.72 -16.07 13.34
N ILE A 21 15.91 -16.49 12.36
CA ILE A 21 15.99 -17.82 11.75
C ILE A 21 17.21 -17.93 10.82
N GLY A 22 17.47 -16.90 10.02
CA GLY A 22 18.61 -16.89 9.11
C GLY A 22 18.44 -15.93 7.93
N LEU A 23 19.56 -15.70 7.23
CA LEU A 23 19.62 -14.74 6.12
C LEU A 23 18.77 -15.18 4.91
N GLU A 24 18.69 -16.48 4.63
CA GLU A 24 17.86 -17.01 3.54
C GLU A 24 16.37 -16.71 3.77
N GLN A 25 15.85 -17.02 4.96
CA GLN A 25 14.44 -16.77 5.31
C GLN A 25 14.13 -15.27 5.35
N PHE A 26 15.05 -14.46 5.85
CA PHE A 26 14.90 -13.01 5.85
C PHE A 26 14.83 -12.44 4.43
N LEU A 27 15.70 -12.88 3.51
CA LEU A 27 15.66 -12.46 2.11
C LEU A 27 14.37 -12.93 1.40
N GLY A 28 13.91 -14.15 1.67
CA GLY A 28 12.63 -14.66 1.16
C GLY A 28 11.43 -13.83 1.63
N PHE A 29 11.42 -13.47 2.92
CA PHE A 29 10.40 -12.57 3.47
C PHE A 29 10.44 -11.18 2.83
N LEU A 30 11.63 -10.58 2.70
CA LEU A 30 11.80 -9.29 2.04
C LEU A 30 11.33 -9.33 0.59
N ALA A 31 11.66 -10.38 -0.16
CA ALA A 31 11.22 -10.54 -1.55
C ALA A 31 9.69 -10.50 -1.68
N ILE A 32 8.98 -11.22 -0.81
CA ILE A 32 7.51 -11.23 -0.80
C ILE A 32 6.94 -9.85 -0.46
N ILE A 33 7.50 -9.16 0.54
CA ILE A 33 7.08 -7.81 0.91
C ILE A 33 7.32 -6.82 -0.23
N SER A 34 8.50 -6.87 -0.86
CA SER A 34 8.84 -6.00 -1.99
C SER A 34 7.91 -6.21 -3.18
N ILE A 35 7.60 -7.47 -3.53
CA ILE A 35 6.64 -7.78 -4.60
C ILE A 35 5.24 -7.26 -4.23
N SER A 36 4.80 -7.49 -3.00
CA SER A 36 3.48 -7.03 -2.53
C SER A 36 3.36 -5.51 -2.57
N LEU A 37 4.39 -4.79 -2.11
CA LEU A 37 4.43 -3.31 -2.18
C LEU A 37 4.48 -2.82 -3.63
N GLY A 38 5.24 -3.48 -4.50
CA GLY A 38 5.27 -3.16 -5.93
C GLY A 38 3.90 -3.30 -6.58
N VAL A 39 3.21 -4.41 -6.33
CA VAL A 39 1.84 -4.63 -6.84
C VAL A 39 0.85 -3.60 -6.27
N LEU A 40 0.93 -3.32 -4.96
CA LEU A 40 0.08 -2.30 -4.32
C LEU A 40 0.31 -0.91 -4.90
N ASN A 41 1.56 -0.50 -5.12
CA ASN A 41 1.90 0.79 -5.70
C ASN A 41 1.44 0.93 -7.15
N LEU A 42 1.28 -0.17 -7.89
CA LEU A 42 0.77 -0.17 -9.27
C LEU A 42 -0.77 -0.18 -9.35
N LEU A 43 -1.49 -0.27 -8.23
CA LEU A 43 -2.94 -0.16 -8.24
C LEU A 43 -3.38 1.24 -8.67
N PRO A 44 -4.55 1.38 -9.32
CA PRO A 44 -5.08 2.66 -9.80
C PRO A 44 -5.69 3.48 -8.63
N VAL A 45 -4.89 3.71 -7.59
CA VAL A 45 -5.25 4.52 -6.42
C VAL A 45 -4.58 5.88 -6.59
N PRO A 46 -5.34 6.99 -6.58
CA PRO A 46 -4.75 8.33 -6.61
C PRO A 46 -3.75 8.49 -5.45
N LEU A 47 -2.59 9.14 -5.70
CA LEU A 47 -1.41 9.23 -4.82
C LEU A 47 -0.35 8.12 -4.99
N LEU A 48 -0.73 6.91 -5.45
CA LEU A 48 0.24 5.85 -5.76
C LEU A 48 0.75 5.99 -7.20
N ASP A 49 1.92 5.40 -7.49
CA ASP A 49 2.54 5.41 -8.83
C ASP A 49 1.57 4.89 -9.92
N GLY A 50 0.77 3.89 -9.59
CA GLY A 50 -0.26 3.31 -10.45
C GLY A 50 -1.45 4.23 -10.71
N GLY A 51 -1.72 5.20 -9.84
CA GLY A 51 -2.70 6.26 -10.07
C GLY A 51 -2.28 7.18 -11.21
N HIS A 52 -1.00 7.58 -11.24
CA HIS A 52 -0.44 8.35 -12.35
C HIS A 52 -0.43 7.53 -13.65
N LEU A 53 -0.02 6.26 -13.58
CA LEU A 53 -0.09 5.35 -14.72
C LEU A 53 -1.52 5.25 -15.28
N PHE A 54 -2.52 5.16 -14.40
CA PHE A 54 -3.93 5.14 -14.79
C PHE A 54 -4.36 6.44 -15.47
N TYR A 55 -3.94 7.61 -14.99
CA TYR A 55 -4.18 8.87 -15.67
C TYR A 55 -3.54 8.90 -17.06
N TYR A 56 -2.29 8.45 -17.21
CA TYR A 56 -1.65 8.36 -18.52
C TYR A 56 -2.37 7.41 -19.48
N LEU A 57 -2.87 6.27 -18.99
CA LEU A 57 -3.69 5.37 -19.81
C LEU A 57 -4.97 6.08 -20.30
N ILE A 58 -5.61 6.87 -19.45
CA ILE A 58 -6.77 7.69 -19.84
C ILE A 58 -6.36 8.75 -20.86
N GLU A 59 -5.22 9.42 -20.69
CA GLU A 59 -4.73 10.44 -21.63
C GLU A 59 -4.43 9.86 -23.01
N ILE A 60 -3.83 8.66 -23.07
CA ILE A 60 -3.57 7.95 -24.32
C ILE A 60 -4.89 7.65 -25.06
N ILE A 61 -5.92 7.19 -24.34
CA ILE A 61 -7.23 6.87 -24.92
C ILE A 61 -7.99 8.15 -25.30
N LYS A 62 -7.92 9.19 -24.47
CA LYS A 62 -8.66 10.46 -24.65
C LYS A 62 -7.96 11.42 -25.62
N GLY A 63 -6.67 11.21 -25.91
CA GLY A 63 -5.83 12.07 -26.75
C GLY A 63 -5.58 13.48 -26.20
N SER A 64 -5.96 13.76 -24.95
CA SER A 64 -5.84 15.06 -24.30
C SER A 64 -5.54 14.90 -22.81
N PRO A 65 -4.81 15.84 -22.19
CA PRO A 65 -4.43 15.75 -20.79
C PRO A 65 -5.65 15.68 -19.86
N VAL A 66 -5.52 14.98 -18.73
CA VAL A 66 -6.53 15.02 -17.66
C VAL A 66 -6.55 16.44 -17.07
N SER A 67 -7.74 16.94 -16.72
CA SER A 67 -7.85 18.28 -16.17
C SER A 67 -7.25 18.33 -14.76
N GLU A 68 -6.53 19.40 -14.46
CA GLU A 68 -5.88 19.62 -13.17
C GLU A 68 -6.87 19.51 -11.99
N THR A 69 -8.11 19.95 -12.18
CA THR A 69 -9.18 19.80 -11.19
C THR A 69 -9.49 18.34 -10.84
N VAL A 70 -9.48 17.44 -11.84
CA VAL A 70 -9.74 16.00 -11.63
C VAL A 70 -8.57 15.35 -10.90
N GLU A 71 -7.34 15.73 -11.23
CA GLU A 71 -6.15 15.23 -10.55
C GLU A 71 -6.13 15.65 -9.08
N ILE A 72 -6.40 16.92 -8.77
CA ILE A 72 -6.46 17.44 -7.39
C ILE A 72 -7.56 16.75 -6.58
N ILE A 73 -8.75 16.56 -7.16
CA ILE A 73 -9.85 15.86 -6.48
C ILE A 73 -9.47 14.39 -6.23
N GLY A 74 -8.89 13.73 -7.23
CA GLY A 74 -8.38 12.36 -7.13
C GLY A 74 -7.38 12.24 -5.99
N GLN A 75 -6.35 13.08 -5.96
CA GLN A 75 -5.32 13.10 -4.91
C GLN A 75 -5.92 13.31 -3.52
N LYS A 76 -6.88 14.24 -3.35
CA LYS A 76 -7.56 14.45 -2.05
C LYS A 76 -8.29 13.19 -1.58
N ILE A 77 -9.00 12.51 -2.49
CA ILE A 77 -9.69 11.24 -2.19
C ILE A 77 -8.66 10.17 -1.84
N GLY A 78 -7.58 10.07 -2.61
CA GLY A 78 -6.49 9.12 -2.38
C GLY A 78 -5.84 9.28 -1.00
N ILE A 79 -5.50 10.52 -0.62
CA ILE A 79 -4.94 10.84 0.70
C ILE A 79 -5.94 10.49 1.82
N ALA A 80 -7.22 10.86 1.67
CA ALA A 80 -8.24 10.53 2.68
C ALA A 80 -8.40 9.02 2.87
N LEU A 81 -8.41 8.26 1.76
CA LEU A 81 -8.49 6.81 1.77
C LEU A 81 -7.24 6.18 2.40
N LEU A 82 -6.04 6.68 2.07
CA LEU A 82 -4.78 6.23 2.66
C LEU A 82 -4.78 6.44 4.17
N PHE A 83 -5.14 7.64 4.64
CA PHE A 83 -5.23 7.91 6.08
C PHE A 83 -6.24 7.01 6.79
N CYS A 84 -7.40 6.77 6.17
CA CYS A 84 -8.40 5.84 6.70
C CYS A 84 -7.81 4.42 6.82
N LEU A 85 -7.17 3.91 5.76
CA LEU A 85 -6.56 2.59 5.75
C LEU A 85 -5.43 2.46 6.79
N MET A 86 -4.55 3.45 6.88
CA MET A 86 -3.47 3.50 7.87
C MET A 86 -4.02 3.49 9.29
N SER A 87 -5.07 4.29 9.55
CA SER A 87 -5.72 4.35 10.86
C SER A 87 -6.34 3.01 11.23
N LEU A 88 -7.02 2.35 10.29
CA LEU A 88 -7.59 1.01 10.47
C LEU A 88 -6.51 -0.05 10.72
N ALA A 89 -5.40 0.01 9.98
CA ALA A 89 -4.29 -0.93 10.14
C ALA A 89 -3.63 -0.79 11.52
N ILE A 90 -3.36 0.45 11.96
CA ILE A 90 -2.81 0.71 13.29
C ILE A 90 -3.80 0.31 14.38
N TYR A 91 -5.09 0.65 14.23
CA TYR A 91 -6.11 0.26 15.20
C TYR A 91 -6.20 -1.27 15.38
N ASN A 92 -6.14 -2.01 14.27
CA ASN A 92 -6.15 -3.46 14.28
C ASN A 92 -4.87 -4.04 14.94
N ASP A 93 -3.71 -3.51 14.59
CA ASP A 93 -2.44 -3.90 15.23
C ASP A 93 -2.49 -3.65 16.75
N LEU A 94 -3.05 -2.53 17.21
CA LEU A 94 -3.20 -2.21 18.63
C LEU A 94 -4.16 -3.18 19.34
N LEU A 95 -5.32 -3.49 18.75
CA LEU A 95 -6.23 -4.50 19.32
C LEU A 95 -5.52 -5.84 19.50
N ARG A 96 -4.76 -6.25 18.48
CA ARG A 96 -4.02 -7.52 18.49
C ARG A 96 -2.85 -7.56 19.49
N LEU A 97 -2.41 -6.42 19.99
CA LEU A 97 -1.39 -6.35 21.05
C LEU A 97 -2.00 -6.40 22.45
N VAL A 98 -3.27 -6.00 22.59
CA VAL A 98 -4.01 -6.00 23.86
C VAL A 98 -4.70 -7.34 24.09
N ASP A 99 -5.11 -8.04 23.02
CA ASP A 99 -5.54 -9.45 23.01
C ASP A 99 -4.36 -10.42 23.18
#